data_AF-A0A6G4TWI4-F1
#
_entry.id   AF-A0A6G4TWI4-F1
#
_cell.length_a   1.000
_cell.length_b   1.000
_cell.length_c   1.000
_cell.angle_alpha   90.00
_cell.angle_beta   90.00
_cell.angle_gamma   90.00
#
_symmetry.space_group_name_H-M   'P 1'
#
loop_
_entity.id
_entity.type
_entity.pdbx_description
1 polymer ?
#
loop_
_entity_poly.entity_id
_entity_poly.type
_entity_poly.pdbx_seq_one_letter_code
_entity_poly.pdbx_strand_id
1 'polypeptide(L)' 'MTITVSVVLLLGIAVAVLIRFKAVAVGAAVVVLLFGFYLSDTGAAPTIRELTTSIANAVRDIGN' A
#
# COMPACT_ATOMS: atom_id res chain seq x y z
N MET A 1 -16.42 -3.26 -16.15
CA MET A 1 -15.43 -4.14 -15.47
C MET A 1 -15.21 -3.56 -14.08
N THR A 2 -15.89 -4.07 -13.06
CA THR A 2 -16.06 -3.38 -11.75
C THR A 2 -15.50 -4.19 -10.58
N ILE A 3 -14.95 -5.38 -10.85
CA ILE A 3 -14.55 -6.35 -9.82
C ILE A 3 -13.16 -6.03 -9.21
N THR A 4 -12.35 -5.23 -9.89
CA THR A 4 -10.95 -4.95 -9.48
C THR A 4 -10.86 -4.18 -8.15
N VAL A 5 -11.79 -3.25 -7.89
CA VAL A 5 -11.77 -2.40 -6.68
C VAL A 5 -12.03 -3.21 -5.41
N SER A 6 -12.92 -4.20 -5.46
CA SER A 6 -13.30 -4.99 -4.29
C SER A 6 -12.18 -5.88 -3.76
N VAL A 7 -11.28 -6.36 -4.62
CA VAL A 7 -10.15 -7.21 -4.21
C VAL A 7 -9.11 -6.41 -3.41
N VAL A 8 -8.81 -5.18 -3.83
CA VAL A 8 -7.87 -4.30 -3.14
C VAL A 8 -8.38 -3.94 -1.74
N LEU A 9 -9.68 -3.67 -1.63
CA LEU A 9 -10.36 -3.41 -0.35
C LEU A 9 -10.28 -4.63 0.59
N LEU A 10 -10.54 -5.83 0.09
CA LEU A 10 -10.42 -7.07 0.88
C LEU A 10 -8.98 -7.31 1.36
N LEU A 11 -7.99 -7.11 0.49
CA LEU A 11 -6.58 -7.20 0.85
C LEU A 11 -6.18 -6.14 1.90
N GLY A 12 -6.65 -4.89 1.75
CA GLY A 12 -6.40 -3.82 2.72
C GLY A 12 -6.97 -4.13 4.10
N ILE A 13 -8.19 -4.68 4.16
CA ILE A 13 -8.80 -5.15 5.42
C ILE A 13 -7.98 -6.30 6.01
N ALA A 14 -7.55 -7.26 5.21
CA ALA A 14 -6.71 -8.37 5.67
C ALA A 14 -5.38 -7.87 6.28
N VAL A 15 -4.72 -6.89 5.64
CA VAL A 15 -3.52 -6.23 6.17
C VAL A 15 -3.80 -5.55 7.51
N ALA A 16 -4.88 -4.76 7.59
CA ALA A 16 -5.24 -4.04 8.83
C ALA A 16 -5.49 -5.01 10.00
N VAL A 17 -6.12 -6.14 9.71
CA VAL A 17 -6.35 -7.23 10.68
C VAL A 17 -5.02 -7.88 11.10
N LEU A 18 -4.14 -8.21 10.15
CA LEU A 18 -2.82 -8.80 10.42
C LEU A 18 -1.93 -7.90 11.29
N ILE A 19 -1.92 -6.59 11.03
CA ILE A 19 -1.20 -5.59 11.85
C ILE A 19 -1.79 -5.56 13.26
N ARG A 20 -3.11 -5.61 13.41
CA ARG A 20 -3.79 -5.60 14.72
C ARG A 20 -3.45 -6.82 15.57
N PHE A 21 -3.25 -7.98 14.95
CA PHE A 21 -2.86 -9.21 15.65
C PHE A 21 -1.36 -9.33 15.93
N LYS A 22 -0.54 -8.33 15.54
CA LYS A 22 0.92 -8.30 15.74
C LYS A 22 1.64 -9.52 15.14
N ALA A 23 0.99 -10.23 14.23
CA ALA A 23 1.53 -11.38 13.52
C ALA A 23 2.37 -10.88 12.35
N VAL A 24 3.59 -10.43 12.63
CA VAL A 24 4.61 -10.16 11.61
C VAL A 24 5.21 -11.51 11.15
N ALA A 25 4.33 -12.42 10.75
CA ALA A 25 4.68 -13.67 10.10
C ALA A 25 4.78 -13.39 8.60
N VAL A 26 5.72 -14.03 7.92
CA VAL A 26 6.05 -13.89 6.48
C VAL A 26 4.80 -13.76 5.56
N GLY A 27 3.67 -14.39 5.90
CA GLY A 27 2.40 -14.21 5.19
C GLY A 27 1.88 -12.77 5.16
N ALA A 28 2.06 -11.98 6.21
CA ALA A 28 1.66 -10.57 6.23
C ALA A 28 2.47 -9.72 5.22
N ALA A 29 3.76 -10.02 5.05
CA ALA A 29 4.59 -9.33 4.07
C ALA A 29 4.10 -9.59 2.63
N VAL A 30 3.71 -10.83 2.32
CA VAL A 30 3.15 -11.19 1.01
C VAL A 30 1.84 -10.46 0.74
N VAL A 31 0.92 -10.42 1.72
CA VAL A 31 -0.37 -9.73 1.57
C VAL A 31 -0.17 -8.22 1.39
N VAL A 32 0.77 -7.60 2.10
CA VAL A 32 1.11 -6.18 1.95
C VAL A 32 1.70 -5.88 0.57
N LEU A 33 2.60 -6.72 0.06
CA LEU A 33 3.16 -6.56 -1.29
C LEU A 33 2.08 -6.67 -2.37
N LEU A 34 1.20 -7.67 -2.27
CA LEU A 34 0.09 -7.85 -3.21
C LEU A 34 -0.90 -6.69 -3.13
N PHE A 35 -1.21 -6.21 -1.93
CA PHE A 35 -2.03 -5.02 -1.73
C PHE A 35 -1.41 -3.79 -2.40
N GLY A 36 -0.12 -3.53 -2.19
CA GLY A 36 0.58 -2.40 -2.81
C GLY A 36 0.60 -2.47 -4.34
N PHE A 37 0.84 -3.66 -4.90
CA PHE A 37 0.85 -3.88 -6.35
C PHE A 37 -0.53 -3.62 -6.97
N TYR A 38 -1.59 -4.15 -6.34
CA TYR A 38 -2.96 -3.93 -6.77
C TYR A 38 -3.41 -2.48 -6.60
N LEU A 39 -3.00 -1.83 -5.50
CA LEU A 39 -3.32 -0.44 -5.23
C LEU A 39 -2.72 0.50 -6.28
N SER A 40 -1.54 0.17 -6.81
CA SER A 40 -0.87 0.94 -7.86
C SER A 40 -1.58 0.88 -9.22
N ASP A 41 -2.44 -0.11 -9.44
CA ASP A 41 -3.28 -0.24 -10.66
C ASP A 41 -4.68 0.38 -10.46
N THR A 42 -5.00 0.83 -9.24
CA THR A 42 -6.25 1.56 -8.98
C THR A 42 -6.13 3.03 -9.38
N GLY A 43 -7.26 3.73 -9.50
CA GLY A 43 -7.31 5.18 -9.73
C GLY A 43 -6.61 6.04 -8.67
N ALA A 44 -6.09 5.44 -7.59
CA ALA A 44 -5.25 6.10 -6.59
C ALA A 44 -3.76 6.20 -6.99
N ALA A 45 -3.34 5.59 -8.10
CA ALA A 45 -1.98 5.66 -8.63
C ALA A 45 -1.37 7.09 -8.68
N PRO A 46 -2.05 8.12 -9.21
CA PRO A 46 -1.51 9.49 -9.22
C PRO A 46 -1.25 10.02 -7.81
N THR A 47 -2.18 9.81 -6.88
CA THR A 47 -2.06 10.25 -5.47
C THR A 47 -0.89 9.59 -4.76
N ILE A 48 -0.67 8.29 -4.99
CA ILE A 48 0.48 7.57 -4.40
C ILE A 48 1.80 8.10 -4.95
N ARG A 49 1.85 8.44 -6.24
CA ARG A 49 3.04 8.98 -6.89
C ARG A 49 3.39 10.37 -6.35
N GLU A 50 2.39 11.23 -6.14
CA GLU A 50 2.57 12.53 -5.50
C GLU A 50 3.07 12.42 -4.06
N LEU A 51 2.46 11.55 -3.25
CA LEU A 51 2.89 11.30 -1.87
C LEU A 51 4.34 10.79 -1.81
N THR A 52 4.68 9.81 -2.63
CA THR A 52 6.04 9.24 -2.70
C THR A 52 7.05 10.30 -3.12
N THR A 53 6.71 11.13 -4.11
CA THR A 53 7.56 12.23 -4.58
C THR A 53 7.76 13.28 -3.48
N SER A 54 6.70 13.59 -2.74
CA SER A 54 6.74 14.56 -1.63
C SER A 54 7.63 14.08 -0.49
N ILE A 55 7.52 12.80 -0.11
CA ILE A 55 8.39 12.18 0.91
C ILE A 55 9.84 12.14 0.41
N ALA A 56 10.07 11.74 -0.84
CA ALA A 56 11.42 11.71 -1.42
C ALA A 56 12.07 13.10 -1.44
N ASN A 57 11.30 14.14 -1.74
CA ASN A 57 11.77 15.52 -1.68
C ASN A 57 12.08 15.95 -0.25
N ALA A 58 11.20 15.64 0.72
CA ALA A 58 11.46 15.94 2.13
C ALA A 58 12.71 15.25 2.66
N VAL A 59 12.95 13.97 2.28
CA VAL A 59 14.17 13.25 2.66
C VAL A 59 15.42 13.86 2.02
N ARG A 60 15.36 14.30 0.77
CA ARG A 60 16.46 15.02 0.12
C ARG A 60 16.75 16.36 0.80
N ASP A 61 15.70 17.05 1.24
CA ASP A 61 15.81 18.34 1.91
C ASP A 61 16.44 18.22 3.30
N ILE A 62 16.18 17.12 4.02
CA ILE A 62 16.80 16.82 5.32
C ILE A 62 18.28 16.39 5.18
N GLY A 63 18.67 15.83 4.03
CA GLY A 63 20.02 15.32 3.77
C GLY A 63 21.00 16.33 3.15
N ASN A 64 20.51 17.51 2.73
CA ASN A 64 21.31 18.64 2.24
C ASN A 64 21.50 19.69 3.36
#